data_AF-A0A8J3H6W8-F1
#
_entry.id   AF-A0A8J3H6W8-F1
#
_cell.length_a   1.000
_cell.length_b   1.000
_cell.length_c   1.000
_cell.angle_alpha   90.00
_cell.angle_beta   90.00
_cell.angle_gamma   90.00
#
_symmetry.space_group_name_H-M   'P 1'
#
loop_
_entity.id
_entity.type
_entity.pdbx_description
1 polymer ?
#
loop_
_entity_poly.entity_id
_entity_poly.type
_entity_poly.pdbx_seq_one_letter_code
_entity_poly.pdbx_strand_id
1 'polypeptide(L)'
;MPSAGGKPATARRFTDEVERLYAKMDCPVTVLWGRNDDWIPYETGKALAAILSDHPCIPIPNAGHLVQEDRPEALMAAILKRWS
;
A
#
# COMPACT_ATOMS: atom_id res chain seq x y z
N MET A 1 10.07 -4.21 -25.03
CA MET A 1 11.20 -4.49 -24.12
C MET A 1 10.61 -4.98 -22.81
N PRO A 2 11.07 -6.08 -22.20
CA PRO A 2 10.45 -6.56 -20.98
C PRO A 2 10.91 -5.69 -19.80
N SER A 3 9.95 -5.17 -19.04
CA SER A 3 10.17 -4.46 -17.78
C SER A 3 10.72 -5.45 -16.76
N ALA A 4 11.97 -5.23 -16.32
CA ALA A 4 12.61 -5.98 -15.26
C ALA A 4 12.42 -5.20 -13.96
N GLY A 5 11.54 -5.67 -13.07
CA GLY A 5 11.29 -4.96 -11.82
C GLY A 5 10.55 -5.72 -10.71
N GLY A 6 10.13 -6.97 -10.89
CA GLY A 6 9.55 -7.74 -9.79
C GLY A 6 10.64 -8.24 -8.84
N LYS A 7 10.63 -7.80 -7.57
CA LYS A 7 11.53 -8.36 -6.53
C LYS A 7 11.38 -9.89 -6.48
N PRO A 8 12.48 -10.67 -6.36
CA PRO A 8 12.38 -12.11 -6.17
C PRO A 8 11.65 -12.43 -4.86
N ALA A 9 10.92 -13.56 -4.85
CA ALA A 9 10.10 -14.06 -3.73
C ALA A 9 10.86 -14.30 -2.39
N THR A 10 12.15 -13.98 -2.33
CA THR A 10 13.05 -14.19 -1.20
C THR A 10 12.99 -13.09 -0.12
N ALA A 11 12.39 -11.93 -0.40
CA ALA A 11 12.29 -10.84 0.59
C ALA A 11 11.35 -11.18 1.77
N ARG A 12 10.36 -12.06 1.55
CA ARG A 12 9.29 -12.35 2.52
C ARG A 12 9.78 -13.03 3.80
N ARG A 13 10.86 -13.82 3.71
CA ARG A 13 11.44 -14.52 4.87
C ARG A 13 11.82 -13.57 6.02
N PHE A 14 12.21 -12.34 5.71
CA PHE A 14 12.62 -11.37 6.72
C PHE A 14 11.45 -10.57 7.32
N THR A 15 10.25 -10.65 6.73
CA THR A 15 9.06 -9.93 7.22
C THR A 15 8.05 -10.86 7.88
N ASP A 16 8.10 -12.17 7.62
CA ASP A 16 7.14 -13.17 8.15
C ASP A 16 7.03 -13.18 9.68
N GLU A 17 8.11 -12.89 10.40
CA GLU A 17 8.10 -12.82 11.86
C GLU A 17 7.29 -11.63 12.39
N VAL A 18 7.36 -10.49 11.69
CA VAL A 18 6.66 -9.25 12.06
C VAL A 18 5.24 -9.22 11.51
N GLU A 19 5.00 -9.76 10.31
CA GLU A 19 3.69 -9.77 9.64
C GLU A 19 2.63 -10.47 10.50
N ARG A 20 3.02 -11.50 11.28
CA ARG A 20 2.14 -12.19 12.24
C ARG A 20 1.65 -11.31 13.39
N LEU A 21 2.32 -10.20 13.66
CA LEU A 21 1.95 -9.26 14.72
C LEU A 21 0.95 -8.21 14.25
N TYR A 22 0.65 -8.15 12.94
CA TYR A 22 -0.34 -7.23 12.42
C TYR A 22 -1.74 -7.62 12.90
N ALA A 23 -2.45 -6.64 13.44
CA ALA A 23 -3.81 -6.76 13.91
C ALA A 23 -4.55 -5.45 13.68
N LYS A 24 -5.87 -5.47 13.82
CA LYS A 24 -6.67 -4.26 13.80
C LYS A 24 -6.18 -3.30 14.87
N MET A 25 -5.98 -2.04 14.48
CA MET A 25 -5.51 -1.00 15.40
C MET A 25 -6.68 -0.41 16.19
N ASP A 26 -6.40 0.08 17.40
CA ASP A 26 -7.40 0.76 18.26
C ASP A 26 -7.73 2.20 17.80
N CYS A 27 -7.32 2.56 16.58
CA CYS A 27 -7.58 3.85 15.96
C CYS A 27 -7.99 3.68 14.49
N PRO A 28 -8.69 4.66 13.89
CA PRO A 28 -9.03 4.60 12.47
C PRO A 28 -7.77 4.55 11.59
N VAL A 29 -7.62 3.47 10.82
CA VAL A 29 -6.53 3.30 9.84
C VAL A 29 -7.05 3.52 8.44
N THR A 30 -6.25 4.17 7.60
CA THR A 30 -6.47 4.24 6.14
C THR A 30 -5.20 3.83 5.43
N VAL A 31 -5.30 2.87 4.51
CA VAL A 31 -4.17 2.41 3.70
C VAL A 31 -4.31 2.99 2.29
N LEU A 32 -3.33 3.79 1.86
CA LEU A 32 -3.23 4.29 0.49
C LEU A 32 -2.03 3.64 -0.19
N TRP A 33 -2.15 3.28 -1.47
CA TRP A 33 -1.11 2.55 -2.19
C TRP A 33 -1.04 2.95 -3.65
N GLY A 34 0.16 2.99 -4.22
CA GLY A 34 0.34 3.24 -5.65
C GLY A 34 -0.25 2.13 -6.49
N ARG A 35 -1.18 2.44 -7.41
CA ARG A 35 -1.83 1.41 -8.22
C ARG A 35 -0.85 0.66 -9.14
N ASN A 36 0.29 1.28 -9.44
CA ASN A 36 1.32 0.79 -10.36
C ASN A 36 2.63 0.47 -9.61
N ASP A 37 2.57 0.14 -8.32
CA ASP A 37 3.76 -0.25 -7.55
C ASP A 37 4.31 -1.60 -8.04
N ASP A 38 5.37 -1.53 -8.84
CA ASP A 38 6.11 -2.68 -9.36
C ASP A 38 7.08 -3.29 -8.31
N TRP A 39 7.37 -2.55 -7.23
CA TRP A 39 8.27 -3.01 -6.17
C TRP A 39 7.54 -3.90 -5.16
N ILE A 40 6.37 -3.44 -4.70
CA ILE A 40 5.47 -4.18 -3.81
C ILE A 40 4.06 -4.14 -4.41
N PRO A 41 3.56 -5.25 -4.97
CA PRO A 41 2.31 -5.26 -5.72
C PRO A 41 1.13 -4.72 -4.90
N TYR A 42 0.22 -4.00 -5.56
CA TYR A 42 -0.99 -3.41 -4.97
C TYR A 42 -1.83 -4.41 -4.14
N GLU A 43 -1.81 -5.70 -4.49
CA GLU A 43 -2.50 -6.74 -3.72
C GLU A 43 -1.96 -6.88 -2.28
N THR A 44 -0.69 -6.55 -2.05
CA THR A 44 -0.11 -6.45 -0.69
C THR A 44 -0.80 -5.36 0.12
N GLY A 45 -1.05 -4.19 -0.49
CA GLY A 45 -1.77 -3.09 0.15
C GLY A 45 -3.22 -3.45 0.47
N LYS A 46 -3.88 -4.20 -0.41
CA LYS A 46 -5.22 -4.75 -0.12
C LYS A 46 -5.21 -5.72 1.05
N ALA A 47 -4.24 -6.64 1.10
CA ALA A 47 -4.09 -7.58 2.20
C ALA A 47 -3.81 -6.84 3.52
N LEU A 48 -2.94 -5.83 3.50
CA LEU A 48 -2.64 -5.01 4.67
C LEU A 48 -3.88 -4.27 5.18
N ALA A 49 -4.66 -3.66 4.28
CA ALA A 49 -5.89 -2.96 4.63
C ALA A 49 -6.91 -3.91 5.27
N ALA A 50 -7.04 -5.14 4.77
CA ALA A 50 -7.94 -6.14 5.33
C ALA A 50 -7.56 -6.58 6.76
N ILE A 51 -6.30 -6.41 7.18
CA ILE A 51 -5.84 -6.70 8.55
C ILE A 51 -5.99 -5.48 9.46
N LEU A 52 -5.54 -4.30 8.99
CA LEU A 52 -5.38 -3.13 9.85
C LEU A 52 -6.58 -2.18 9.89
N SER A 53 -7.39 -2.14 8.83
CA SER A 53 -8.38 -1.08 8.59
C SER A 53 -9.81 -1.63 8.49
N ASP A 54 -10.78 -0.78 8.81
CA ASP A 54 -12.21 -1.02 8.54
C ASP A 54 -12.61 -0.68 7.09
N HIS A 55 -11.68 -0.18 6.29
CA HIS A 55 -11.94 0.25 4.92
C HIS A 55 -10.98 -0.43 3.93
N PRO A 56 -11.42 -0.65 2.67
CA PRO A 56 -10.54 -1.14 1.62
C PRO A 56 -9.35 -0.21 1.37
N CYS A 57 -8.24 -0.79 0.89
CA CYS A 57 -7.09 -0.02 0.42
C CYS A 57 -7.49 0.96 -0.70
N ILE A 58 -7.10 2.22 -0.57
CA ILE A 58 -7.36 3.27 -1.55
C ILE A 58 -6.23 3.28 -2.58
N PRO A 59 -6.49 2.95 -3.86
CA PRO A 59 -5.48 3.03 -4.89
C PRO A 59 -5.26 4.50 -5.29
N ILE A 60 -3.99 4.92 -5.37
CA ILE A 60 -3.60 6.18 -6.01
C ILE A 60 -3.30 5.89 -7.49
N PRO A 61 -4.12 6.40 -8.42
CA PRO A 61 -3.97 6.10 -9.85
C PRO A 61 -2.68 6.70 -10.40
N ASN A 62 -2.01 5.96 -11.27
CA ASN A 62 -0.76 6.36 -11.94
C ASN A 62 0.40 6.65 -10.98
N ALA A 63 0.39 6.08 -9.77
CA ALA A 63 1.51 6.12 -8.81
C ALA A 63 2.17 4.74 -8.67
N GLY A 64 3.49 4.71 -8.61
CA GLY A 64 4.30 3.55 -8.28
C GLY A 64 4.58 3.47 -6.77
N HIS A 65 5.79 3.02 -6.40
CA HIS A 65 6.14 2.78 -5.00
C HIS A 65 6.24 4.06 -4.16
N LEU A 66 6.82 5.12 -4.73
CA LEU A 66 7.03 6.39 -4.04
C LEU A 66 5.84 7.31 -4.28
N VAL A 67 4.67 6.91 -3.77
CA VAL A 67 3.38 7.57 -4.05
C VAL A 67 3.41 9.08 -3.81
N GLN A 68 4.09 9.53 -2.76
CA GLN A 68 4.25 10.94 -2.42
C GLN A 68 5.08 11.74 -3.44
N GLU A 69 5.98 11.08 -4.16
CA GLU A 69 6.79 11.69 -5.23
C GLU A 69 6.08 11.61 -6.58
N ASP A 70 5.45 10.45 -6.87
CA ASP A 70 4.80 10.20 -8.16
C ASP A 70 3.54 11.05 -8.32
N ARG A 71 2.67 11.09 -7.30
CA ARG A 71 1.33 11.69 -7.37
C ARG A 71 0.95 12.46 -6.09
N PRO A 72 1.71 13.50 -5.70
CA PRO A 72 1.49 14.24 -4.45
C PRO A 72 0.08 14.84 -4.35
N GLU A 73 -0.47 15.42 -5.43
CA GLU A 73 -1.79 16.05 -5.39
C GLU A 73 -2.91 15.01 -5.24
N ALA A 74 -2.79 13.86 -5.91
CA ALA A 74 -3.77 12.79 -5.80
C ALA A 74 -3.74 12.13 -4.42
N LEU A 75 -2.55 11.96 -3.84
CA LEU A 75 -2.37 11.49 -2.47
C LEU A 75 -3.04 12.45 -1.48
N MET A 76 -2.77 13.75 -1.58
CA MET A 76 -3.37 14.76 -0.70
C MET A 76 -4.88 14.84 -0.84
N ALA A 77 -5.41 14.77 -2.06
CA ALA A 77 -6.85 14.75 -2.30
C ALA A 77 -7.51 13.53 -1.63
N ALA A 78 -6.88 12.36 -1.69
CA ALA A 78 -7.38 11.15 -1.03
C ALA A 78 -7.36 11.26 0.51
N ILE A 79 -6.30 11.85 1.08
CA ILE A 79 -6.20 12.12 2.53
C ILE A 79 -7.31 13.08 2.98
N LEU A 80 -7.47 14.22 2.31
CA LEU A 80 -8.48 15.22 2.66
C LEU A 80 -9.91 14.66 2.55
N LYS A 81 -10.19 13.86 1.51
CA LYS A 81 -11.49 13.19 1.33
C LYS A 81 -11.80 12.19 2.44
N ARG A 82 -10.78 11.61 3.07
CA ARG A 82 -10.95 10.64 4.16
C ARG A 82 -11.26 11.29 5.51
N TRP A 83 -10.82 12.53 5.70
CA TRP A 83 -11.04 13.34 6.90
C TRP A 83 -12.26 14.26 6.84
N SER A 84 -12.96 14.30 5.71
CA SER A 84 -14.25 14.96 5.57
C SER A 84 -15.39 14.03 5.97
#